data_AF-A0A1V5FHP1-F1
#
_entry.id   AF-A0A1V5FHP1-F1
#
_cell.length_a   1.000
_cell.length_b   1.000
_cell.length_c   1.000
_cell.angle_alpha   90.00
_cell.angle_beta   90.00
_cell.angle_gamma   90.00
#
_symmetry.space_group_name_H-M   'P 1'
#
loop_
_entity.id
_entity.type
_entity.pdbx_description
1 polymer ?
#
loop_
_entity_poly.entity_id
_entity_poly.type
_entity_poly.pdbx_seq_one_letter_code
_entity_poly.pdbx_strand_id
1 'polypeptide(L)'
;MEESRRYFLRGAGALAGAGVLLGAGVTDKLVRYFRGPEMSQEQEVALLRKKLERLEMTAEERELELERKRQAIIHVAALAELNRTEGKYFIDYQMRPALAFKDADGLPLLISAKCTHLGCTVASQVDPQGRILCPCHISYFDIATGKPNAGSPAKAPLPHIGWVLMDGAGELIARRAPGGSVEGTPTSQQLEGAQVYIAREYAGGSEA
;
A
#
# COMPACT_ATOMS: atom_id res chain seq x y z
N MET A 1 50.16 1.74 -65.20
CA MET A 1 49.04 2.66 -64.86
C MET A 1 47.67 1.98 -64.93
N GLU A 2 47.44 1.05 -65.85
CA GLU A 2 46.13 0.42 -66.05
C GLU A 2 45.80 -0.70 -65.04
N GLU A 3 46.82 -1.42 -64.59
CA GLU A 3 46.68 -2.53 -63.65
C GLU A 3 46.44 -2.06 -62.20
N SER A 4 47.13 -1.00 -61.77
CA SER A 4 46.93 -0.39 -60.45
C SER A 4 45.52 0.19 -60.28
N ARG A 5 44.97 0.81 -61.33
CA ARG A 5 43.56 1.27 -61.36
C ARG A 5 42.57 0.12 -61.23
N ARG A 6 42.83 -1.01 -61.89
CA ARG A 6 41.98 -2.21 -61.80
C ARG A 6 41.97 -2.80 -60.38
N TYR A 7 43.13 -2.90 -59.74
CA TYR A 7 43.22 -3.36 -58.35
C TYR A 7 42.55 -2.37 -57.39
N PHE A 8 42.73 -1.06 -57.59
CA PHE A 8 42.07 -0.04 -56.77
C PHE A 8 40.54 -0.14 -56.87
N LEU A 9 39.98 -0.22 -58.08
CA LEU A 9 38.53 -0.36 -58.28
C LEU A 9 37.98 -1.65 -57.67
N ARG A 10 38.72 -2.77 -57.79
CA ARG A 10 38.35 -4.04 -57.14
C ARG A 10 38.38 -3.94 -55.62
N GLY A 11 39.41 -3.30 -55.06
CA GLY A 11 39.54 -3.08 -53.61
C GLY A 11 38.45 -2.16 -53.07
N ALA A 12 38.17 -1.05 -53.75
CA ALA A 12 37.09 -0.13 -53.39
C ALA A 12 35.72 -0.82 -53.44
N GLY A 13 35.46 -1.61 -54.48
CA GLY A 13 34.25 -2.44 -54.58
C GLY A 13 34.12 -3.45 -53.44
N ALA A 14 35.21 -4.12 -53.07
CA ALA A 14 35.22 -5.06 -51.95
C ALA A 14 34.95 -4.38 -50.59
N LEU A 15 35.57 -3.22 -50.33
CA LEU A 15 35.36 -2.45 -49.11
C LEU A 15 33.93 -1.91 -49.01
N ALA A 16 33.37 -1.39 -50.11
CA ALA A 16 31.99 -0.94 -50.16
C ALA A 16 31.01 -2.10 -49.90
N GLY A 17 31.23 -3.26 -50.53
CA GLY A 17 30.43 -4.46 -50.31
C GLY A 17 30.48 -4.94 -48.85
N ALA A 18 31.68 -4.96 -48.24
CA ALA A 18 31.84 -5.30 -46.83
C ALA A 18 31.11 -4.32 -45.90
N GLY A 19 31.20 -3.02 -46.18
CA GLY A 19 30.49 -1.98 -45.42
C GLY A 19 28.97 -2.13 -45.46
N VAL A 20 28.41 -2.46 -46.63
CA VAL A 20 26.97 -2.71 -46.79
C VAL A 20 26.52 -3.93 -45.97
N LEU A 21 27.27 -5.03 -46.02
CA LEU A 21 26.93 -6.25 -45.26
C LEU A 21 26.95 -6.02 -43.74
N LEU A 22 27.97 -5.30 -43.24
CA LEU A 22 28.04 -4.92 -41.83
C LEU A 22 26.89 -3.98 -41.45
N GLY A 23 26.62 -2.97 -42.28
CA GLY A 23 25.51 -2.03 -42.07
C GLY A 23 24.16 -2.72 -42.02
N ALA A 24 23.91 -3.68 -42.93
CA ALA A 24 22.68 -4.47 -42.95
C ALA A 24 22.53 -5.32 -41.68
N GLY A 25 23.60 -5.99 -41.22
CA GLY A 25 23.57 -6.79 -39.99
C GLY A 25 23.31 -5.96 -38.73
N VAL A 26 23.96 -4.79 -38.61
CA VAL A 26 23.71 -3.86 -37.49
C VAL A 26 22.28 -3.33 -37.54
N THR A 27 21.79 -2.97 -38.73
CA THR A 27 20.41 -2.48 -38.91
C THR A 27 19.38 -3.56 -38.55
N ASP A 28 19.55 -4.81 -38.99
CA ASP A 28 18.66 -5.93 -38.61
C ASP A 28 18.60 -6.11 -37.08
N LYS A 29 19.76 -6.10 -36.41
CA LYS A 29 19.81 -6.21 -34.94
C LYS A 29 19.14 -5.05 -34.25
N LEU A 30 19.34 -3.82 -34.73
CA LEU A 30 18.70 -2.62 -34.21
C LEU A 30 17.17 -2.70 -34.35
N VAL A 31 16.69 -3.10 -35.53
CA VAL A 31 15.25 -3.27 -35.80
C VAL A 31 14.63 -4.33 -34.89
N ARG A 32 15.29 -5.49 -34.71
CA ARG A 32 14.81 -6.56 -33.82
C ARG A 32 14.77 -6.12 -32.36
N TYR A 33 15.77 -5.35 -31.91
CA TYR A 33 15.77 -4.82 -30.54
C TYR A 33 14.55 -3.94 -30.27
N PHE A 34 14.21 -3.03 -31.19
CA PHE A 34 13.06 -2.12 -31.02
C PHE A 34 11.71 -2.79 -31.29
N ARG A 35 11.64 -3.77 -32.19
CA ARG A 35 10.40 -4.55 -32.42
C ARG A 35 10.10 -5.51 -31.26
N GLY A 36 11.11 -5.84 -30.46
CA GLY A 36 11.00 -6.83 -29.39
C GLY A 36 11.14 -8.27 -29.91
N PRO A 37 11.14 -9.25 -29.00
CA PRO A 37 11.24 -10.66 -29.37
C PRO A 37 9.99 -11.09 -30.15
N GLU A 38 10.18 -11.81 -31.26
CA GLU A 38 9.09 -12.54 -31.89
C GLU A 38 8.67 -13.68 -30.97
N MET A 39 7.43 -13.63 -30.47
CA MET A 39 6.88 -14.68 -29.62
C MET A 39 6.26 -15.77 -30.49
N SER A 40 6.46 -17.03 -30.11
CA SER A 40 5.62 -18.09 -30.64
C SER A 40 4.18 -17.90 -30.18
N GLN A 41 3.21 -18.46 -30.90
CA GLN A 41 1.80 -18.42 -30.47
C GLN A 41 1.62 -18.99 -29.05
N GLU A 42 2.38 -20.01 -28.68
CA GLU A 42 2.34 -20.58 -27.33
C GLU A 42 2.82 -19.57 -26.27
N GLN A 43 3.92 -18.85 -26.53
CA GLN A 43 4.43 -17.80 -25.64
C GLN A 43 3.46 -16.64 -25.52
N GLU A 44 2.83 -16.24 -26.62
CA GLU A 44 1.82 -15.19 -26.63
C GLU A 44 0.59 -15.56 -25.80
N VAL A 45 0.05 -16.76 -25.99
CA VAL A 45 -1.08 -17.27 -25.21
C VAL A 45 -0.72 -17.36 -23.73
N ALA A 46 0.47 -17.84 -23.39
CA ALA A 46 0.94 -17.91 -22.01
C ALA A 46 1.03 -16.51 -21.36
N LEU A 47 1.53 -15.52 -22.09
CA LEU A 47 1.58 -14.13 -21.62
C LEU A 47 0.17 -13.54 -21.45
N LEU A 48 -0.73 -13.76 -22.41
CA LEU A 48 -2.10 -13.27 -22.35
C LEU A 48 -2.87 -13.89 -21.19
N ARG A 49 -2.68 -15.18 -20.90
CA ARG A 49 -3.26 -15.83 -19.71
C ARG A 49 -2.80 -15.18 -18.41
N LYS A 50 -1.50 -14.92 -18.26
CA LYS A 50 -0.97 -14.21 -17.08
C LYS A 50 -1.51 -12.77 -16.97
N LYS A 51 -1.70 -12.08 -18.10
CA LYS A 51 -2.32 -10.75 -18.11
C LYS A 51 -3.78 -10.81 -17.70
N LEU A 52 -4.53 -11.80 -18.20
CA LEU A 52 -5.92 -12.02 -17.83
C LEU A 52 -6.06 -12.30 -16.34
N GLU A 53 -5.25 -13.23 -15.80
CA GLU A 53 -5.21 -13.53 -14.36
C GLU A 53 -4.95 -12.27 -13.51
N ARG A 54 -4.00 -11.41 -13.92
CA ARG A 54 -3.76 -10.13 -13.24
C ARG A 54 -4.97 -9.20 -13.30
N LEU A 55 -5.66 -9.12 -14.44
CA LEU A 55 -6.84 -8.28 -14.60
C LEU A 55 -8.00 -8.79 -13.74
N GLU A 56 -8.21 -10.10 -13.67
CA GLU A 56 -9.21 -10.73 -12.82
C GLU A 56 -8.94 -10.47 -11.34
N MET A 57 -7.69 -10.67 -10.87
CA MET A 57 -7.31 -10.31 -9.50
C MET A 57 -7.53 -8.83 -9.19
N THR A 58 -7.24 -7.94 -10.15
CA THR A 58 -7.49 -6.50 -9.99
C THR A 58 -8.99 -6.22 -9.91
N ALA A 59 -9.82 -6.90 -10.70
CA ALA A 59 -11.27 -6.74 -10.67
C ALA A 59 -11.85 -7.21 -9.33
N GLU A 60 -11.39 -8.35 -8.80
CA GLU A 60 -11.79 -8.88 -7.49
C GLU A 60 -11.43 -7.91 -6.35
N GLU A 61 -10.20 -7.37 -6.35
CA GLU A 61 -9.78 -6.36 -5.37
C GLU A 61 -10.69 -5.12 -5.41
N ARG A 62 -11.07 -4.65 -6.61
CA ARG A 62 -11.99 -3.52 -6.77
C ARG A 62 -13.41 -3.84 -6.30
N GLU A 63 -13.87 -5.07 -6.48
CA GLU A 63 -15.18 -5.48 -5.97
C GLU A 63 -15.21 -5.45 -4.44
N LEU A 64 -14.16 -5.96 -3.78
CA LEU A 64 -14.01 -5.88 -2.32
C LEU A 64 -13.92 -4.43 -1.82
N GLU A 65 -13.18 -3.56 -2.51
CA GLU A 65 -13.15 -2.12 -2.21
C GLU A 65 -14.55 -1.50 -2.29
N LEU A 66 -15.34 -1.86 -3.32
CA LEU A 66 -16.69 -1.36 -3.51
C LEU A 66 -17.64 -1.86 -2.43
N GLU A 67 -17.58 -3.13 -2.07
CA GLU A 67 -18.37 -3.71 -0.98
C GLU A 67 -18.11 -2.97 0.33
N ARG A 68 -16.83 -2.76 0.68
CA ARG A 68 -16.44 -2.02 1.89
C ARG A 68 -16.93 -0.58 1.86
N LYS A 69 -16.79 0.13 0.73
CA LYS A 69 -17.27 1.52 0.58
C LYS A 69 -18.80 1.65 0.65
N ARG A 70 -19.55 0.59 0.34
CA ARG A 70 -21.01 0.56 0.50
C ARG A 70 -21.45 0.43 1.96
N GLN A 71 -20.65 -0.21 2.82
CA GLN A 71 -20.96 -0.37 4.23
C GLN A 71 -20.83 0.96 5.00
N ALA A 72 -21.87 1.33 5.74
CA ALA A 72 -21.86 2.57 6.54
C ALA A 72 -20.92 2.48 7.75
N ILE A 73 -20.82 1.29 8.33
CA ILE A 73 -19.93 0.94 9.43
C ILE A 73 -19.28 -0.42 9.16
N ILE A 74 -18.05 -0.62 9.62
CA ILE A 74 -17.32 -1.88 9.54
C ILE A 74 -16.88 -2.26 10.95
N HIS A 75 -17.21 -3.49 11.36
CA HIS A 75 -16.79 -4.03 12.65
C HIS A 75 -15.28 -4.25 12.68
N VAL A 76 -14.64 -3.86 13.79
CA VAL A 76 -13.19 -4.00 13.99
C VAL A 76 -12.91 -5.11 15.02
N ALA A 77 -13.46 -4.95 16.23
CA ALA A 77 -13.21 -5.85 17.35
C ALA A 77 -14.18 -5.57 18.50
N ALA A 78 -14.29 -6.50 19.45
CA ALA A 78 -14.87 -6.19 20.75
C ALA A 78 -13.90 -5.30 21.55
N LEU A 79 -14.42 -4.32 22.30
CA LEU A 79 -13.59 -3.44 23.13
C LEU A 79 -12.77 -4.23 24.17
N ALA A 80 -13.31 -5.35 24.65
CA ALA A 80 -12.64 -6.24 25.59
C ALA A 80 -11.38 -6.90 25.00
N GLU A 81 -11.31 -7.11 23.68
CA GLU A 81 -10.17 -7.73 23.01
C GLU A 81 -9.02 -6.74 22.77
N LEU A 82 -9.27 -5.43 22.91
CA LEU A 82 -8.26 -4.40 22.69
C LEU A 82 -7.36 -4.23 23.92
N ASN A 83 -6.06 -4.17 23.66
CA ASN A 83 -5.01 -3.99 24.66
C ASN A 83 -4.31 -2.63 24.51
N ARG A 84 -3.60 -2.23 25.57
CA ARG A 84 -2.77 -1.02 25.57
C ARG A 84 -1.40 -1.24 24.91
N THR A 85 -0.90 -2.47 24.97
CA THR A 85 0.47 -2.83 24.59
C THR A 85 0.57 -3.60 23.30
N GLU A 86 -0.53 -4.18 22.81
CA GLU A 86 -0.57 -4.97 21.59
C GLU A 86 -1.77 -4.53 20.75
N GLY A 87 -1.47 -4.02 19.55
CA GLY A 87 -2.48 -3.54 18.63
C GLY A 87 -3.11 -4.66 17.84
N LYS A 88 -4.44 -4.69 17.82
CA LYS A 88 -5.18 -5.61 16.97
C LYS A 88 -5.15 -5.11 15.53
N TYR A 89 -4.62 -5.92 14.62
CA TYR A 89 -4.56 -5.60 13.21
C TYR A 89 -5.96 -5.63 12.57
N PHE A 90 -6.24 -4.64 11.73
CA PHE A 90 -7.43 -4.61 10.89
C PHE A 90 -7.16 -3.83 9.59
N ILE A 91 -8.11 -3.85 8.66
CA ILE A 91 -8.05 -3.12 7.40
C ILE A 91 -9.05 -1.97 7.45
N ASP A 92 -8.66 -0.77 7.03
CA ASP A 92 -9.54 0.40 6.99
C ASP A 92 -10.47 0.42 5.75
N TYR A 93 -11.23 1.49 5.55
CA TYR A 93 -12.11 1.67 4.39
C TYR A 93 -11.38 1.78 3.05
N GLN A 94 -10.10 2.16 3.07
CA GLN A 94 -9.27 2.36 1.89
C GLN A 94 -8.34 1.16 1.63
N MET A 95 -8.65 -0.01 2.21
CA MET A 95 -7.83 -1.23 2.15
C MET A 95 -6.41 -1.05 2.73
N ARG A 96 -6.21 -0.08 3.63
CA ARG A 96 -4.92 0.17 4.28
C ARG A 96 -4.84 -0.56 5.62
N PRO A 97 -3.64 -1.04 5.99
CA PRO A 97 -3.43 -1.69 7.28
C PRO A 97 -3.56 -0.67 8.42
N ALA A 98 -4.18 -1.09 9.50
CA ALA A 98 -4.44 -0.29 10.68
C ALA A 98 -4.32 -1.12 11.96
N LEU A 99 -4.15 -0.45 13.09
CA LEU A 99 -4.02 -1.05 14.42
C LEU A 99 -5.04 -0.42 15.36
N ALA A 100 -5.71 -1.26 16.14
CA ALA A 100 -6.65 -0.87 17.18
C ALA A 100 -6.06 -1.19 18.56
N PHE A 101 -6.04 -0.17 19.41
CA PHE A 101 -5.57 -0.23 20.79
C PHE A 101 -6.67 0.23 21.75
N LYS A 102 -6.41 0.04 23.04
CA LYS A 102 -7.15 0.68 24.12
C LYS A 102 -6.31 1.83 24.69
N ASP A 103 -6.91 2.99 24.93
CA ASP A 103 -6.22 4.14 25.52
C ASP A 103 -6.19 4.09 27.07
N ALA A 104 -5.71 5.18 27.68
CA ALA A 104 -5.63 5.35 29.12
C ALA A 104 -7.01 5.43 29.80
N ASP A 105 -8.03 5.90 29.09
CA ASP A 105 -9.41 6.04 29.57
C ASP A 105 -10.23 4.76 29.32
N GLY A 106 -9.63 3.77 28.64
CA GLY A 106 -10.28 2.49 28.33
C GLY A 106 -11.08 2.50 27.03
N LEU A 107 -10.97 3.58 26.24
CA LEU A 107 -11.64 3.77 24.97
C LEU A 107 -10.77 3.29 23.79
N PRO A 108 -11.36 3.09 22.60
CA PRO A 108 -10.60 2.73 21.42
C PRO A 108 -9.61 3.82 20.99
N LEU A 109 -8.44 3.40 20.55
CA LEU A 109 -7.46 4.22 19.85
C LEU A 109 -7.06 3.51 18.56
N LEU A 110 -7.50 4.02 17.43
CA LEU A 110 -7.23 3.43 16.12
C LEU A 110 -6.24 4.32 15.37
N ILE A 111 -5.23 3.70 14.78
CA ILE A 111 -4.17 4.41 14.03
C ILE A 111 -3.79 3.60 12.79
N SER A 112 -3.37 4.28 11.72
CA SER A 112 -2.83 3.59 10.56
C SER A 112 -1.57 2.82 10.92
N ALA A 113 -1.43 1.62 10.36
CA ALA A 113 -0.23 0.82 10.45
C ALA A 113 0.74 1.09 9.29
N LYS A 114 0.38 1.99 8.36
CA LYS A 114 1.19 2.31 7.19
C LYS A 114 2.20 3.40 7.53
N CYS A 115 3.47 3.04 7.59
CA CYS A 115 4.56 3.97 7.83
C CYS A 115 4.57 5.10 6.79
N THR A 116 4.65 6.35 7.25
CA THR A 116 4.62 7.55 6.40
C THR A 116 5.90 7.80 5.61
N HIS A 117 6.93 6.97 5.76
CA HIS A 117 8.15 7.04 4.96
C HIS A 117 7.96 6.43 3.56
N LEU A 118 7.77 5.11 3.49
CA LEU A 118 7.64 4.35 2.23
C LEU A 118 6.48 3.34 2.27
N GLY A 119 5.62 3.39 3.28
CA GLY A 119 4.43 2.55 3.35
C GLY A 119 4.62 1.15 3.95
N CYS A 120 5.78 0.83 4.54
CA CYS A 120 5.94 -0.41 5.30
C CYS A 120 4.90 -0.51 6.43
N THR A 121 4.42 -1.72 6.71
CA THR A 121 3.59 -1.97 7.89
C THR A 121 4.43 -1.85 9.17
N VAL A 122 3.96 -1.10 10.15
CA VAL A 122 4.57 -0.96 11.48
C VAL A 122 4.23 -2.17 12.37
N ALA A 123 5.04 -2.40 13.40
CA ALA A 123 4.77 -3.44 14.39
C ALA A 123 3.53 -3.11 15.24
N SER A 124 2.86 -4.16 15.71
CA SER A 124 1.68 -4.05 16.59
C SER A 124 2.04 -3.83 18.06
N GLN A 125 3.24 -4.22 18.47
CA GLN A 125 3.66 -4.14 19.86
C GLN A 125 4.15 -2.73 20.22
N VAL A 126 3.62 -2.22 21.32
CA VAL A 126 3.97 -0.92 21.88
C VAL A 126 5.13 -1.09 22.86
N ASP A 127 6.14 -0.23 22.74
CA ASP A 127 7.24 -0.17 23.67
C ASP A 127 6.82 0.45 25.02
N PRO A 128 7.66 0.36 26.08
CA PRO A 128 7.35 0.97 27.37
C PRO A 128 7.16 2.49 27.34
N GLN A 129 7.56 3.17 26.26
CA GLN A 129 7.40 4.60 26.04
C GLN A 129 6.12 4.93 25.26
N GLY A 130 5.26 3.96 24.96
CA GLY A 130 4.01 4.20 24.23
C GLY A 130 4.18 4.32 22.72
N ARG A 131 5.25 3.75 22.14
CA ARG A 131 5.56 3.88 20.71
C ARG A 131 5.55 2.55 19.98
N ILE A 132 5.24 2.59 18.70
CA ILE A 132 5.29 1.46 17.77
C ILE A 132 6.45 1.62 16.79
N LEU A 133 7.13 0.51 16.49
CA LEU A 133 8.32 0.47 15.64
C LEU A 133 7.96 0.14 14.19
N CYS A 134 8.48 0.91 13.24
CA CYS A 134 8.61 0.48 11.85
C CYS A 134 9.98 -0.21 11.65
N PRO A 135 10.01 -1.51 11.30
CA PRO A 135 11.25 -2.27 11.22
C PRO A 135 12.14 -1.92 10.02
N CYS A 136 11.59 -1.30 8.97
CA CYS A 136 12.32 -1.05 7.73
C CYS A 136 13.50 -0.07 7.91
N HIS A 137 13.30 1.03 8.64
CA HIS A 137 14.33 2.05 8.87
C HIS A 137 14.22 2.65 10.29
N ILE A 138 13.73 1.86 11.24
CA ILE A 138 13.76 2.16 12.69
C ILE A 138 13.09 3.50 13.02
N SER A 139 11.91 3.74 12.46
CA SER A 139 11.06 4.88 12.83
C SER A 139 10.12 4.45 13.94
N TYR A 140 10.17 5.13 15.07
CA TYR A 140 9.23 4.94 16.18
C TYR A 140 8.14 6.00 16.10
N PHE A 141 6.89 5.59 16.27
CA PHE A 141 5.74 6.48 16.28
C PHE A 141 5.03 6.37 17.62
N ASP A 142 4.76 7.51 18.25
CA ASP A 142 3.94 7.58 19.45
C ASP A 142 2.48 7.22 19.11
N ILE A 143 1.84 6.28 19.82
CA ILE A 143 0.49 5.83 19.45
C ILE A 143 -0.58 6.89 19.73
N ALA A 144 -0.36 7.76 20.72
CA ALA A 144 -1.34 8.76 21.14
C ALA A 144 -1.38 9.94 20.17
N THR A 145 -0.22 10.34 19.63
CA THR A 145 -0.04 11.50 18.77
C THR A 145 0.27 11.15 17.31
N GLY A 146 0.63 9.90 17.03
CA GLY A 146 1.10 9.43 15.74
C GLY A 146 2.49 9.94 15.37
N LYS A 147 3.11 10.81 16.17
CA LYS A 147 4.31 11.54 15.77
C LYS A 147 5.54 10.62 15.71
N PRO A 148 6.36 10.74 14.66
CA PRO A 148 7.61 10.01 14.57
C PRO A 148 8.66 10.59 15.54
N ASN A 149 9.64 9.79 15.93
CA ASN A 149 10.77 10.25 16.72
C ASN A 149 11.69 11.20 15.94
N ALA A 150 12.37 12.09 16.67
CA ALA A 150 13.35 13.00 16.09
C ALA A 150 14.47 12.23 15.36
N GLY A 151 14.90 12.76 14.21
CA GLY A 151 15.94 12.15 13.39
C GLY A 151 15.49 10.94 12.56
N SER A 152 14.24 10.49 12.67
CA SER A 152 13.76 9.37 11.85
C SER A 152 13.54 9.76 10.38
N PRO A 153 13.56 8.79 9.46
CA PRO A 153 13.20 8.99 8.05
C PRO A 153 11.74 9.41 7.85
N ALA A 154 10.82 8.91 8.67
CA ALA A 154 9.42 9.31 8.64
C ALA A 154 9.25 10.76 9.13
N LYS A 155 8.66 11.63 8.31
CA LYS A 155 8.47 13.05 8.64
C LYS A 155 7.05 13.42 9.05
N ALA A 156 6.06 12.65 8.62
CA ALA A 156 4.66 12.87 8.93
C ALA A 156 4.18 11.92 10.05
N PRO A 157 3.23 12.35 10.90
CA PRO A 157 2.62 11.47 11.88
C PRO A 157 1.78 10.38 11.22
N LEU A 158 1.65 9.23 11.88
CA LEU A 158 0.66 8.24 11.49
C LEU A 158 -0.75 8.82 11.74
N PRO A 159 -1.65 8.74 10.75
CA PRO A 159 -2.99 9.27 10.92
C PRO A 159 -3.80 8.39 11.88
N HIS A 160 -4.45 9.02 12.85
CA HIS A 160 -5.50 8.37 13.63
C HIS A 160 -6.74 8.11 12.78
N ILE A 161 -7.43 7.03 13.09
CA ILE A 161 -8.65 6.62 12.42
C ILE A 161 -9.81 6.86 13.39
N GLY A 162 -10.87 7.47 12.88
CA GLY A 162 -12.09 7.69 13.66
C GLY A 162 -12.81 6.38 13.94
N TRP A 163 -13.47 6.29 15.08
CA TRP A 163 -14.15 5.09 15.54
C TRP A 163 -15.52 5.40 16.11
N VAL A 164 -16.34 4.35 16.12
CA VAL A 164 -17.68 4.34 16.69
C VAL A 164 -17.77 3.16 17.64
N LEU A 165 -18.30 3.40 18.83
CA LEU A 165 -18.51 2.40 19.86
C LEU A 165 -20.02 2.15 19.98
N MET A 166 -20.43 0.91 19.83
CA MET A 166 -21.83 0.50 19.96
C MET A 166 -21.96 -0.59 21.03
N ASP A 167 -23.12 -0.68 21.67
CA ASP A 167 -23.41 -1.76 22.61
C ASP A 167 -23.76 -3.08 21.88
N GLY A 168 -24.10 -4.12 22.66
CA GLY A 168 -24.53 -5.41 22.11
C GLY A 168 -25.89 -5.39 21.39
N ALA A 169 -26.68 -4.33 21.53
CA ALA A 169 -27.95 -4.13 20.84
C ALA A 169 -27.79 -3.29 19.55
N GLY A 170 -26.63 -2.69 19.32
CA GLY A 170 -26.32 -1.86 18.16
C GLY A 170 -26.58 -0.35 18.38
N GLU A 171 -26.82 0.07 19.61
CA GLU A 171 -27.01 1.48 19.95
C GLU A 171 -25.68 2.20 20.11
N LEU A 172 -25.62 3.47 19.66
CA LEU A 172 -24.42 4.29 19.72
C LEU A 172 -24.11 4.70 21.16
N ILE A 173 -22.94 4.31 21.67
CA ILE A 173 -22.45 4.73 23.00
C ILE A 173 -21.60 6.00 22.88
N ALA A 174 -20.60 5.95 22.00
CA ALA A 174 -19.62 7.03 21.84
C ALA A 174 -19.00 6.96 20.44
N ARG A 175 -18.45 8.08 19.98
CA ARG A 175 -17.68 8.14 18.72
C ARG A 175 -16.55 9.16 18.82
N ARG A 176 -15.58 9.02 17.95
CA ARG A 176 -14.47 9.98 17.83
C ARG A 176 -14.08 10.13 16.37
N ALA A 177 -14.10 11.36 15.88
CA ALA A 177 -13.58 11.68 14.55
C ALA A 177 -12.02 11.59 14.54
N PRO A 178 -11.37 11.40 13.38
CA PRO A 178 -9.91 11.42 13.28
C PRO A 178 -9.33 12.71 13.89
N GLY A 179 -8.49 12.58 14.93
CA GLY A 179 -7.91 13.73 15.63
C GLY A 179 -8.87 14.58 16.46
N GLY A 180 -10.17 14.24 16.51
CA GLY A 180 -11.20 14.96 17.27
C GLY A 180 -11.30 14.52 18.73
N SER A 181 -12.18 15.20 19.47
CA SER A 181 -12.59 14.80 20.82
C SER A 181 -13.60 13.66 20.79
N VAL A 182 -13.70 12.93 21.90
CA VAL A 182 -14.75 11.89 22.07
C VAL A 182 -16.10 12.58 22.25
N GLU A 183 -17.08 12.16 21.46
CA GLU A 183 -18.48 12.53 21.59
C GLU A 183 -19.24 11.38 22.26
N GLY A 184 -19.97 11.69 23.34
CA GLY A 184 -20.66 10.71 24.17
C GLY A 184 -19.98 10.54 25.53
N THR A 185 -20.77 10.19 26.55
CA THR A 185 -20.28 9.93 27.91
C THR A 185 -20.52 8.46 28.23
N PRO A 186 -19.60 7.56 27.83
CA PRO A 186 -19.80 6.13 28.05
C PRO A 186 -19.82 5.81 29.55
N THR A 187 -20.87 5.12 30.00
CA THR A 187 -20.93 4.59 31.37
C THR A 187 -20.18 3.28 31.44
N SER A 188 -19.54 2.94 32.57
CA SER A 188 -18.78 1.69 32.74
C SER A 188 -19.56 0.42 32.34
N GLN A 189 -20.87 0.39 32.61
CA GLN A 189 -21.74 -0.73 32.25
C GLN A 189 -21.96 -0.86 30.73
N GLN A 190 -21.94 0.25 29.98
CA GLN A 190 -22.09 0.23 28.52
C GLN A 190 -20.80 -0.24 27.83
N LEU A 191 -19.64 -0.04 28.48
CA LEU A 191 -18.36 -0.52 27.98
C LEU A 191 -18.23 -2.06 28.08
N GLU A 192 -18.98 -2.69 28.99
CA GLU A 192 -19.05 -4.15 29.13
C GLU A 192 -19.80 -4.75 27.93
N GLY A 193 -19.04 -5.34 26.99
CA GLY A 193 -19.59 -5.92 25.77
C GLY A 193 -19.64 -4.98 24.56
N ALA A 194 -19.14 -3.75 24.71
CA ALA A 194 -19.09 -2.79 23.63
C ALA A 194 -18.27 -3.30 22.43
N GLN A 195 -18.73 -2.95 21.23
CA GLN A 195 -18.15 -3.32 19.96
C GLN A 195 -17.60 -2.07 19.26
N VAL A 196 -16.39 -2.19 18.71
CA VAL A 196 -15.68 -1.12 18.03
C VAL A 196 -15.88 -1.24 16.53
N TYR A 197 -16.25 -0.13 15.91
CA TYR A 197 -16.45 0.01 14.48
C TYR A 197 -15.66 1.19 13.93
N ILE A 198 -15.37 1.15 12.63
CA ILE A 198 -15.03 2.34 11.85
C ILE A 198 -16.25 2.77 11.05
N ALA A 199 -16.42 4.07 10.85
CA ALA A 199 -17.53 4.63 10.08
C ALA A 199 -17.05 5.27 8.78
N ARG A 200 -17.83 5.13 7.71
CA ARG A 200 -17.51 5.65 6.38
C ARG A 200 -17.30 7.16 6.36
N GLU A 201 -18.01 7.89 7.20
CA GLU A 201 -17.87 9.35 7.34
C GLU A 201 -16.45 9.80 7.72
N TYR A 202 -15.68 8.93 8.39
CA TYR A 202 -14.29 9.20 8.76
C TYR A 202 -13.28 8.73 7.72
N ALA A 203 -13.71 8.01 6.68
CA ALA A 203 -12.83 7.42 5.68
C ALA A 203 -12.17 8.44 4.74
N GLY A 204 -12.74 9.65 4.62
CA GLY A 204 -12.24 10.71 3.72
C GLY A 204 -11.33 11.75 4.39
N GLY A 205 -11.14 11.70 5.71
CA GLY A 205 -10.53 12.80 6.48
C GLY A 205 -9.04 12.67 6.81
N SER A 206 -8.36 11.58 6.43
CA SER A 206 -6.96 11.33 6.82
C SER A 206 -5.92 11.60 5.73
N GLU A 207 -6.28 12.33 4.67
CA GLU A 207 -5.31 12.88 3.70
C GLU A 207 -4.84 14.27 4.16
N ALA A 208 -3.92 14.30 5.12
CA ALA A 208 -3.12 15.48 5.46
C ALA A 208 -1.71 15.06 5.87
#